data_AF-A0A060X869-F1
#
_entry.id   AF-A0A060X869-F1
#
_cell.length_a   1.000
_cell.length_b   1.000
_cell.length_c   1.000
_cell.angle_alpha   90.00
_cell.angle_beta   90.00
_cell.angle_gamma   90.00
#
_symmetry.space_group_name_H-M   'P 1'
#
loop_
_entity.id
_entity.type
_entity.pdbx_description
1 polymer ?
#
loop_
_entity_poly.entity_id
_entity_poly.type
_entity_poly.pdbx_seq_one_letter_code
_entity_poly.pdbx_strand_id
1 'polypeptide(L)'
;MARFRRRSCSTFIGLVLLIFIVTVVLKSFTPEYSPFGSIFGPELFPNIKGPGKNAIQMLGNIDSVVPEALTKMIDIDSERVKNVEAALRQFPAPNYNIHAFYYTWYGNTQFDGKYIHWDHPLLPHWDSKVAAGYPRGRHSPPDDIGANFYPALGAYSSRDPSVIEAHMKQLRAGAIGVLAVSWYPPGMKDENGEPTDDIVPLILEVAHAYHVKVAFHIEPYKGRDETSMFNNVKYIIEKYGEHPAFYRHRTNTGKFLPLFYVYDSYLLNSEQWAKLLKHTKSSSIRDTPYDGIFIALLVEEKHKRDIVTAGFDGVYTYFATNGFSYGSTHRNWESIKTFCEDNNLLFIPSVGPGYIDTSIRPWNFQNTRNRINGKYYEMALSAALEAGADIISITSFNEWHEGTQIEMAIPKTSQTVYLDYLPHKPVVYLEVTRKWAAIFSNERKRWLE
;
A
#
# COMPACT_ATOMS: atom_id res chain seq x y z
N MET A 1 -2.10 -51.33 -32.98
CA MET A 1 -2.37 -50.06 -32.27
C MET A 1 -2.94 -50.21 -30.83
N ALA A 2 -2.94 -51.39 -30.20
CA ALA A 2 -3.44 -51.54 -28.81
C ALA A 2 -2.35 -51.70 -27.72
N ARG A 3 -1.07 -51.94 -28.08
CA ARG A 3 0.04 -52.11 -27.11
C ARG A 3 0.74 -50.82 -26.70
N PHE A 4 0.61 -49.74 -27.48
CA PHE A 4 1.27 -48.45 -27.19
C PHE A 4 0.45 -47.56 -26.23
N ARG A 5 -0.90 -47.68 -26.23
CA ARG A 5 -1.78 -46.94 -25.30
C ARG A 5 -1.78 -47.47 -23.86
N ARG A 6 -1.35 -48.72 -23.62
CA ARG A 6 -1.27 -49.28 -22.26
C ARG A 6 -0.06 -48.78 -21.48
N ARG A 7 1.08 -48.53 -22.13
CA ARG A 7 2.31 -48.08 -21.44
C ARG A 7 2.23 -46.63 -20.97
N SER A 8 1.68 -45.71 -21.77
CA SER A 8 1.51 -44.30 -21.37
C SER A 8 0.46 -44.09 -20.27
N CYS A 9 -0.56 -44.95 -20.19
CA CYS A 9 -1.57 -44.86 -19.14
C CYS A 9 -1.02 -45.34 -17.79
N SER A 10 -0.21 -46.41 -17.79
CA SER A 10 0.45 -46.91 -16.58
C SER A 10 1.51 -45.94 -16.02
N THR A 11 2.25 -45.24 -16.89
CA THR A 11 3.21 -44.21 -16.44
C THR A 11 2.52 -42.97 -15.88
N PHE A 12 1.36 -42.59 -16.41
CA PHE A 12 0.58 -41.47 -15.89
C PHE A 12 -0.06 -41.78 -14.53
N ILE A 13 -0.61 -42.98 -14.36
CA ILE A 13 -1.15 -43.45 -13.07
C ILE A 13 -0.03 -43.54 -12.02
N GLY A 14 1.16 -44.01 -12.40
CA GLY A 14 2.33 -44.04 -11.52
C GLY A 14 2.77 -42.65 -11.05
N LEU A 15 2.73 -41.65 -11.93
CA LEU A 15 3.07 -40.27 -11.59
C LEU A 15 2.04 -39.64 -10.61
N VAL A 16 0.74 -39.89 -10.84
CA VAL A 16 -0.32 -39.39 -9.96
C VAL A 16 -0.27 -40.05 -8.58
N LEU A 17 0.01 -41.35 -8.51
CA LEU A 17 0.21 -42.06 -7.23
C LEU A 17 1.46 -41.57 -6.50
N LEU A 18 2.55 -41.29 -7.21
CA LEU A 18 3.77 -40.72 -6.62
C LEU A 18 3.50 -39.33 -6.02
N ILE A 19 2.78 -38.47 -6.75
CA ILE A 19 2.39 -37.14 -6.27
C ILE A 19 1.50 -37.29 -5.03
N PHE A 20 0.50 -38.18 -5.06
CA PHE A 20 -0.40 -38.41 -3.93
C PHE A 20 0.35 -38.91 -2.68
N ILE A 21 1.28 -39.87 -2.84
CA ILE A 21 2.10 -40.39 -1.74
C ILE A 21 3.00 -39.29 -1.17
N VAL A 22 3.65 -38.48 -2.01
CA VAL A 22 4.48 -37.35 -1.57
C VAL A 22 3.63 -36.33 -0.80
N THR A 23 2.41 -36.05 -1.25
CA THR A 23 1.51 -35.09 -0.57
C THR A 23 1.02 -35.62 0.78
N VAL A 24 0.73 -36.92 0.88
CA VAL A 24 0.33 -37.58 2.14
C VAL A 24 1.51 -37.62 3.11
N VAL A 25 2.70 -38.00 2.65
CA VAL A 25 3.93 -38.06 3.46
C VAL A 25 4.34 -36.67 3.96
N LEU A 26 4.22 -35.62 3.13
CA LEU A 26 4.47 -34.24 3.54
C LEU A 26 3.45 -33.75 4.58
N LYS A 27 2.20 -34.25 4.54
CA LYS A 27 1.20 -34.00 5.60
C LYS A 27 1.53 -34.73 6.90
N SER A 28 2.08 -35.94 6.86
CA SER A 28 2.47 -36.70 8.06
C SER A 28 3.73 -36.17 8.76
N PHE A 29 4.47 -35.22 8.14
CA PHE A 29 5.64 -34.57 8.74
C PHE A 29 5.34 -33.17 9.29
N THR A 30 4.07 -32.80 9.48
CA THR A 30 3.70 -31.62 10.26
C THR A 30 3.64 -31.97 11.74
N PRO A 31 4.51 -31.41 12.61
CA PRO A 31 4.43 -31.68 14.03
C PRO A 31 3.28 -30.89 14.66
N GLU A 32 2.29 -31.61 15.21
CA GLU A 32 1.43 -31.10 16.28
C GLU A 32 2.22 -31.06 17.60
N TYR A 33 1.96 -30.02 18.39
CA TYR A 33 2.33 -29.77 19.79
C TYR A 33 3.51 -28.84 20.14
N SER A 34 3.09 -27.84 20.92
CA SER A 34 3.81 -26.83 21.71
C SER A 34 4.66 -27.42 22.84
N PRO A 35 5.67 -26.67 23.32
CA PRO A 35 5.97 -26.63 24.74
C PRO A 35 6.13 -25.18 25.22
N PHE A 36 5.11 -24.63 25.88
CA PHE A 36 5.23 -24.02 27.21
C PHE A 36 3.83 -23.91 27.82
N GLY A 37 3.63 -24.71 28.86
CA GLY A 37 2.38 -24.83 29.59
C GLY A 37 2.14 -23.67 30.56
N SER A 38 0.87 -23.58 30.92
CA SER A 38 0.30 -22.79 32.00
C SER A 38 1.16 -22.72 33.25
N ILE A 39 1.38 -21.50 33.73
CA ILE A 39 1.45 -21.25 35.15
C ILE A 39 0.39 -20.17 35.43
N PHE A 40 -0.49 -20.49 36.38
CA PHE A 40 -1.60 -19.70 36.94
C PHE A 40 -2.98 -19.86 36.29
N GLY A 41 -3.75 -20.77 36.89
CA GLY A 41 -5.20 -20.71 36.98
C GLY A 41 -5.69 -19.72 38.07
N PRO A 42 -7.01 -19.62 38.26
CA PRO A 42 -7.71 -18.39 38.64
C PRO A 42 -7.90 -18.24 40.15
N GLU A 43 -7.77 -17.01 40.66
CA GLU A 43 -8.47 -16.45 41.84
C GLU A 43 -7.78 -15.16 42.27
N LEU A 44 -8.47 -14.02 42.18
CA LEU A 44 -8.37 -12.82 43.06
C LEU A 44 -9.01 -11.61 42.36
N PHE A 45 -10.33 -11.49 42.47
CA PHE A 45 -11.02 -10.21 42.32
C PHE A 45 -11.56 -9.78 43.69
N PRO A 46 -11.13 -8.65 44.26
CA PRO A 46 -11.98 -7.89 45.15
C PRO A 46 -12.84 -6.93 44.34
N ASN A 47 -14.15 -7.05 44.54
CA ASN A 47 -15.20 -6.11 44.20
C ASN A 47 -14.77 -4.64 44.28
N ILE A 48 -14.92 -3.90 43.18
CA ILE A 48 -15.06 -2.44 43.23
C ILE A 48 -16.46 -2.07 42.74
N LYS A 49 -17.30 -1.73 43.71
CA LYS A 49 -18.63 -1.13 43.53
C LYS A 49 -18.48 0.26 42.91
N GLY A 50 -19.33 0.60 41.95
CA GLY A 50 -19.43 1.94 41.37
C GLY A 50 -19.88 2.99 42.41
N PRO A 51 -19.59 4.29 42.18
CA PRO A 51 -20.00 5.32 43.11
C PRO A 51 -21.47 5.68 42.88
N GLY A 52 -22.26 5.47 43.93
CA GLY A 52 -23.63 5.95 44.04
C GLY A 52 -23.69 7.46 44.26
N LYS A 53 -24.89 7.98 44.01
CA LYS A 53 -25.35 9.34 44.26
C LYS A 53 -24.99 9.80 45.68
N ASN A 54 -24.08 10.76 45.78
CA ASN A 54 -24.07 11.89 46.72
C ASN A 54 -22.73 12.64 46.62
N ALA A 55 -22.66 13.56 45.65
CA ALA A 55 -21.73 14.69 45.68
C ALA A 55 -22.31 15.83 44.82
N ILE A 56 -23.57 16.20 45.09
CA ILE A 56 -24.09 17.53 44.76
C ILE A 56 -24.00 18.33 46.06
N GLN A 57 -22.84 18.90 46.31
CA GLN A 57 -22.67 20.07 47.16
C GLN A 57 -21.27 20.64 46.91
N MET A 58 -21.19 21.96 46.77
CA MET A 58 -20.03 22.76 46.34
C MET A 58 -19.95 23.06 44.83
N LEU A 59 -21.07 23.52 44.27
CA LEU A 59 -21.04 24.60 43.27
C LEU A 59 -20.95 25.91 44.07
N GLY A 60 -19.76 26.51 44.09
CA GLY A 60 -19.53 27.79 44.75
C GLY A 60 -18.10 28.26 44.54
N ASN A 61 -17.94 29.25 43.66
CA ASN A 61 -16.74 30.06 43.42
C ASN A 61 -15.53 29.33 42.82
N ILE A 62 -15.36 29.43 41.49
CA ILE A 62 -14.16 30.04 40.85
C ILE A 62 -14.61 30.56 39.47
N ASP A 63 -15.15 31.79 39.45
CA ASP A 63 -15.00 32.67 38.29
C ASP A 63 -13.67 33.42 38.44
N SER A 64 -13.02 33.69 37.32
CA SER A 64 -11.71 34.34 37.14
C SER A 64 -10.48 33.44 37.30
N VAL A 65 -9.98 32.93 36.16
CA VAL A 65 -8.59 32.97 35.65
C VAL A 65 -8.48 31.93 34.52
N VAL A 66 -9.11 32.16 33.37
CA VAL A 66 -8.68 31.56 32.09
C VAL A 66 -9.04 32.49 30.91
N PRO A 67 -8.21 33.49 30.55
CA PRO A 67 -8.30 34.08 29.20
C PRO A 67 -6.99 34.05 28.38
N GLU A 68 -5.84 33.70 28.96
CA GLU A 68 -4.55 33.83 28.25
C GLU A 68 -4.07 32.54 27.56
N ALA A 69 -4.42 31.38 28.12
CA ALA A 69 -4.05 30.08 27.54
C ALA A 69 -4.93 29.69 26.33
N LEU A 70 -6.21 30.08 26.35
CA LEU A 70 -7.15 29.80 25.26
C LEU A 70 -6.87 30.69 24.03
N THR A 71 -6.50 31.95 24.25
CA THR A 71 -6.12 32.89 23.20
C THR A 71 -4.81 32.49 22.53
N LYS A 72 -3.83 31.96 23.29
CA LYS A 72 -2.57 31.42 22.73
C LYS A 72 -2.78 30.16 21.87
N MET A 73 -3.73 29.28 22.22
CA MET A 73 -4.05 28.11 21.38
C MET A 73 -4.76 28.50 20.08
N ILE A 74 -5.64 29.51 20.10
CA ILE A 74 -6.34 30.01 18.91
C ILE A 74 -5.40 30.77 17.96
N ASP A 75 -4.43 31.52 18.49
CA ASP A 75 -3.41 32.21 17.66
C ASP A 75 -2.41 31.24 17.02
N ILE A 76 -2.00 30.17 17.73
CA ILE A 76 -1.11 29.13 17.18
C ILE A 76 -1.78 28.38 16.01
N ASP A 77 -3.10 28.15 16.08
CA ASP A 77 -3.85 27.51 14.99
C ASP A 77 -4.04 28.48 13.79
N SER A 78 -4.27 29.77 14.04
CA SER A 78 -4.39 30.78 12.98
C SER A 78 -3.08 31.00 12.22
N GLU A 79 -1.94 31.11 12.90
CA GLU A 79 -0.64 31.24 12.24
C GLU A 79 -0.25 29.97 11.50
N ARG A 80 -0.51 28.79 12.07
CA ARG A 80 -0.25 27.51 11.41
C ARG A 80 -1.09 27.36 10.15
N VAL A 81 -2.39 27.70 10.19
CA VAL A 81 -3.27 27.69 9.02
C VAL A 81 -2.81 28.69 7.96
N LYS A 82 -2.46 29.93 8.33
CA LYS A 82 -1.92 30.94 7.39
C LYS A 82 -0.61 30.48 6.75
N ASN A 83 0.28 29.86 7.52
CA ASN A 83 1.55 29.33 7.02
C ASN A 83 1.33 28.16 6.05
N VAL A 84 0.37 27.27 6.33
CA VAL A 84 -0.03 26.19 5.43
C VAL A 84 -0.66 26.75 4.15
N GLU A 85 -1.60 27.70 4.24
CA GLU A 85 -2.20 28.34 3.06
C GLU A 85 -1.16 29.06 2.19
N ALA A 86 -0.22 29.77 2.80
CA ALA A 86 0.89 30.40 2.08
C ALA A 86 1.83 29.37 1.43
N ALA A 87 2.12 28.26 2.11
CA ALA A 87 2.88 27.15 1.55
C ALA A 87 2.14 26.47 0.38
N LEU A 88 0.81 26.33 0.47
CA LEU A 88 -0.01 25.70 -0.56
C LEU A 88 0.00 26.47 -1.87
N ARG A 89 0.13 27.80 -1.84
CA ARG A 89 0.27 28.63 -3.05
C ARG A 89 1.54 28.33 -3.85
N GLN A 90 2.54 27.69 -3.23
CA GLN A 90 3.80 27.34 -3.89
C GLN A 90 3.72 26.00 -4.63
N PHE A 91 2.69 25.20 -4.37
CA PHE A 91 2.52 23.88 -4.98
C PHE A 91 1.42 23.88 -6.04
N PRO A 92 1.53 23.04 -7.09
CA PRO A 92 0.43 22.85 -8.02
C PRO A 92 -0.80 22.27 -7.31
N ALA A 93 -1.97 22.48 -7.91
CA ALA A 93 -3.19 21.81 -7.46
C ALA A 93 -3.03 20.28 -7.56
N PRO A 94 -3.60 19.51 -6.61
CA PRO A 94 -3.51 18.06 -6.63
C PRO A 94 -4.37 17.50 -7.77
N ASN A 95 -3.86 16.50 -8.49
CA ASN A 95 -4.64 15.70 -9.43
C ASN A 95 -5.14 14.44 -8.72
N TYR A 96 -6.45 14.41 -8.42
CA TYR A 96 -7.10 13.29 -7.70
C TYR A 96 -7.28 12.01 -8.54
N ASN A 97 -6.77 11.99 -9.78
CA ASN A 97 -6.64 10.79 -10.61
C ASN A 97 -5.20 10.31 -10.73
N ILE A 98 -4.27 10.91 -9.97
CA ILE A 98 -2.91 10.42 -9.78
C ILE A 98 -2.79 9.94 -8.34
N HIS A 99 -2.64 8.63 -8.18
CA HIS A 99 -2.53 7.96 -6.88
C HIS A 99 -1.09 7.51 -6.68
N ALA A 100 -0.56 7.53 -5.46
CA ALA A 100 0.76 6.98 -5.16
C ALA A 100 0.70 6.00 -3.98
N PHE A 101 1.26 4.80 -4.16
CA PHE A 101 1.38 3.83 -3.08
C PHE A 101 2.37 4.33 -2.03
N TYR A 102 1.98 4.24 -0.76
CA TYR A 102 2.67 4.88 0.35
C TYR A 102 2.78 3.95 1.56
N TYR A 103 3.98 3.89 2.13
CA TYR A 103 4.34 2.95 3.19
C TYR A 103 4.64 3.70 4.49
N THR A 104 4.03 3.22 5.56
CA THR A 104 4.01 3.82 6.90
C THR A 104 4.82 3.03 7.92
N TRP A 105 5.66 2.11 7.45
CA TRP A 105 6.28 1.08 8.27
C TRP A 105 7.71 1.41 8.72
N TYR A 106 8.24 2.57 8.35
CA TYR A 106 9.60 2.96 8.68
C TYR A 106 9.67 3.47 10.12
N GLY A 107 10.67 3.01 10.88
CA GLY A 107 10.85 3.44 12.27
C GLY A 107 12.31 3.73 12.61
N ASN A 108 12.54 4.59 13.59
CA ASN A 108 13.88 4.92 14.08
C ASN A 108 13.96 4.94 15.61
N THR A 109 15.19 5.01 16.14
CA THR A 109 15.42 4.95 17.59
C THR A 109 14.77 6.10 18.38
N GLN A 110 14.59 7.27 17.76
CA GLN A 110 14.04 8.45 18.42
C GLN A 110 12.52 8.36 18.64
N PHE A 111 11.77 7.89 17.63
CA PHE A 111 10.31 7.86 17.67
C PHE A 111 9.75 6.47 17.99
N ASP A 112 10.46 5.41 17.62
CA ASP A 112 9.98 4.02 17.72
C ASP A 112 10.83 3.17 18.68
N GLY A 113 11.90 3.74 19.25
CA GLY A 113 12.82 3.06 20.17
C GLY A 113 13.80 2.07 19.51
N LYS A 114 13.58 1.74 18.23
CA LYS A 114 14.45 0.89 17.40
C LYS A 114 14.27 1.25 15.92
N TYR A 115 15.21 0.83 15.08
CA TYR A 115 14.97 0.84 13.64
C TYR A 115 13.92 -0.22 13.28
N ILE A 116 13.05 0.12 12.33
CA ILE A 116 12.02 -0.75 11.77
C ILE A 116 12.05 -0.53 10.26
N HIS A 117 12.01 -1.61 9.48
CA HIS A 117 12.20 -1.66 8.03
C HIS A 117 13.58 -1.19 7.54
N TRP A 118 14.19 -0.13 8.08
CA TRP A 118 15.53 0.29 7.68
C TRP A 118 16.58 -0.79 7.97
N ASP A 119 16.43 -1.51 9.08
CA ASP A 119 17.22 -2.67 9.46
C ASP A 119 16.66 -3.96 8.83
N HIS A 120 16.26 -3.93 7.55
CA HIS A 120 15.67 -5.09 6.90
C HIS A 120 16.65 -6.29 6.87
N PRO A 121 16.19 -7.54 7.06
CA PRO A 121 17.03 -8.71 6.79
C PRO A 121 17.24 -8.94 5.30
N LEU A 122 18.34 -9.58 4.92
CA LEU A 122 18.51 -10.11 3.57
C LEU A 122 17.66 -11.37 3.43
N LEU A 123 16.71 -11.35 2.50
CA LEU A 123 15.75 -12.42 2.28
C LEU A 123 16.41 -13.59 1.53
N PRO A 124 16.32 -14.82 2.05
CA PRO A 124 16.87 -15.98 1.38
C PRO A 124 16.09 -16.28 0.10
N HIS A 125 16.79 -16.83 -0.89
CA HIS A 125 16.12 -17.44 -2.03
C HIS A 125 15.34 -18.69 -1.56
N TRP A 126 14.20 -18.99 -2.19
CA TRP A 126 13.35 -20.12 -1.81
C TRP A 126 14.03 -21.49 -2.02
N ASP A 127 14.88 -21.61 -3.04
CA ASP A 127 15.80 -22.75 -3.20
C ASP A 127 17.01 -22.57 -2.27
N SER A 128 17.16 -23.48 -1.30
CA SER A 128 18.22 -23.46 -0.30
C SER A 128 19.63 -23.58 -0.87
N LYS A 129 19.80 -24.24 -2.03
CA LYS A 129 21.10 -24.35 -2.72
C LYS A 129 21.50 -23.02 -3.32
N VAL A 130 20.54 -22.31 -3.92
CA VAL A 130 20.76 -20.95 -4.45
C VAL A 130 21.00 -19.98 -3.29
N ALA A 131 20.22 -20.09 -2.21
CA ALA A 131 20.35 -19.23 -1.03
C ALA A 131 21.72 -19.35 -0.33
N ALA A 132 22.43 -20.47 -0.48
CA ALA A 132 23.78 -20.63 0.05
C ALA A 132 24.82 -19.76 -0.68
N GLY A 133 24.52 -19.32 -1.91
CA GLY A 133 25.38 -18.46 -2.72
C GLY A 133 25.23 -16.96 -2.47
N TYR A 134 24.28 -16.54 -1.62
CA TYR A 134 23.99 -15.13 -1.35
C TYR A 134 24.27 -14.76 0.11
N PRO A 135 24.62 -13.49 0.38
CA PRO A 135 24.85 -13.02 1.75
C PRO A 135 23.59 -13.12 2.60
N ARG A 136 23.80 -13.26 3.91
CA ARG A 136 22.75 -13.27 4.94
C ARG A 136 23.10 -12.22 5.97
N GLY A 137 22.08 -11.77 6.71
CA GLY A 137 22.27 -10.83 7.79
C GLY A 137 21.16 -9.80 7.79
N ARG A 138 21.44 -8.69 8.47
CA ARG A 138 20.53 -7.58 8.65
C ARG A 138 21.28 -6.28 8.43
N HIS A 139 20.65 -5.34 7.77
CA HIS A 139 21.21 -4.00 7.61
C HIS A 139 21.37 -3.31 8.97
N SER A 140 22.36 -2.42 9.10
CA SER A 140 22.68 -1.68 10.33
C SER A 140 22.56 -0.16 10.16
N PRO A 141 21.34 0.41 10.29
CA PRO A 141 21.11 1.85 10.14
C PRO A 141 21.85 2.68 11.22
N PRO A 142 22.13 3.98 10.97
CA PRO A 142 21.61 4.77 9.86
C PRO A 142 22.41 4.69 8.56
N ASP A 143 23.64 4.20 8.58
CA ASP A 143 24.53 4.28 7.40
C ASP A 143 24.39 3.09 6.43
N ASP A 144 23.95 1.94 6.93
CA ASP A 144 23.62 0.75 6.15
C ASP A 144 22.12 0.44 6.31
N ILE A 145 21.32 0.76 5.29
CA ILE A 145 19.87 0.55 5.29
C ILE A 145 19.49 -0.48 4.23
N GLY A 146 18.36 -1.16 4.44
CA GLY A 146 17.77 -2.09 3.47
C GLY A 146 17.17 -1.42 2.25
N ALA A 147 17.96 -0.62 1.54
CA ALA A 147 17.56 0.06 0.31
C ALA A 147 18.77 0.29 -0.59
N ASN A 148 18.55 0.34 -1.89
CA ASN A 148 19.61 0.62 -2.87
C ASN A 148 19.83 2.13 -3.09
N PHE A 149 18.91 2.98 -2.62
CA PHE A 149 18.98 4.44 -2.62
C PHE A 149 18.89 4.95 -1.19
N TYR A 150 19.35 6.18 -0.93
CA TYR A 150 19.29 6.78 0.41
C TYR A 150 18.31 7.97 0.47
N PRO A 151 17.36 7.98 1.42
CA PRO A 151 16.39 9.08 1.56
C PRO A 151 17.04 10.42 1.92
N ALA A 152 16.53 11.50 1.34
CA ALA A 152 16.92 12.86 1.73
C ALA A 152 16.58 13.18 3.19
N LEU A 153 15.55 12.52 3.74
CA LEU A 153 15.13 12.60 5.14
C LEU A 153 15.89 11.62 6.07
N GLY A 154 16.85 10.86 5.52
CA GLY A 154 17.59 9.83 6.25
C GLY A 154 16.74 8.61 6.62
N ALA A 155 17.24 7.78 7.53
CA ALA A 155 16.49 6.65 8.10
C ALA A 155 15.41 7.17 9.08
N TYR A 156 14.36 7.76 8.49
CA TYR A 156 13.29 8.48 9.19
C TYR A 156 12.31 7.56 9.92
N SER A 157 11.47 8.13 10.79
CA SER A 157 10.29 7.44 11.32
C SER A 157 9.04 7.90 10.58
N SER A 158 8.20 6.95 10.16
CA SER A 158 6.86 7.22 9.64
C SER A 158 5.92 7.80 10.71
N ARG A 159 6.27 7.71 11.99
CA ARG A 159 5.53 8.33 13.13
C ARG A 159 5.98 9.76 13.42
N ASP A 160 7.03 10.26 12.79
CA ASP A 160 7.46 11.65 12.94
C ASP A 160 6.50 12.59 12.16
N PRO A 161 5.76 13.49 12.82
CA PRO A 161 4.85 14.40 12.13
C PRO A 161 5.55 15.30 11.10
N SER A 162 6.82 15.65 11.32
CA SER A 162 7.60 16.49 10.40
C SER A 162 7.95 15.75 9.10
N VAL A 163 8.13 14.43 9.17
CA VAL A 163 8.33 13.55 8.02
C VAL A 163 7.05 13.44 7.20
N ILE A 164 5.90 13.20 7.86
CA ILE A 164 4.60 13.16 7.16
C ILE A 164 4.32 14.51 6.48
N GLU A 165 4.60 15.62 7.14
CA GLU A 165 4.46 16.96 6.54
C GLU A 165 5.39 17.14 5.33
N ALA A 166 6.65 16.71 5.43
CA ALA A 166 7.59 16.74 4.31
C ALA A 166 7.10 15.86 3.13
N HIS A 167 6.51 14.70 3.41
CA HIS A 167 5.90 13.83 2.40
C HIS A 167 4.72 14.53 1.70
N MET A 168 3.81 15.16 2.44
CA MET A 168 2.69 15.90 1.85
C MET A 168 3.17 17.06 0.96
N LYS A 169 4.23 17.78 1.36
CA LYS A 169 4.88 18.79 0.50
C LYS A 169 5.43 18.17 -0.79
N GLN A 170 6.08 17.00 -0.72
CA GLN A 170 6.60 16.29 -1.89
C GLN A 170 5.49 15.80 -2.83
N LEU A 171 4.40 15.24 -2.29
CA LEU A 171 3.23 14.82 -3.06
C LEU A 171 2.58 16.00 -3.78
N ARG A 172 2.43 17.12 -3.07
CA ARG A 172 1.98 18.39 -3.66
C ARG A 172 2.95 18.90 -4.71
N ALA A 173 4.26 18.78 -4.51
CA ALA A 173 5.23 19.06 -5.55
C ALA A 173 5.07 18.12 -6.77
N GLY A 174 4.62 16.88 -6.61
CA GLY A 174 4.30 15.97 -7.71
C GLY A 174 2.93 16.19 -8.36
N ALA A 175 2.12 17.14 -7.87
CA ALA A 175 0.69 17.25 -8.19
C ALA A 175 -0.11 15.95 -7.93
N ILE A 176 0.36 15.11 -7.01
CA ILE A 176 -0.32 13.86 -6.62
C ILE A 176 -1.45 14.22 -5.68
N GLY A 177 -2.66 13.74 -5.98
CA GLY A 177 -3.84 14.06 -5.19
C GLY A 177 -4.26 12.97 -4.20
N VAL A 178 -3.82 11.73 -4.39
CA VAL A 178 -4.25 10.61 -3.55
C VAL A 178 -3.06 9.78 -3.10
N LEU A 179 -2.99 9.55 -1.80
CA LEU A 179 -2.11 8.61 -1.14
C LEU A 179 -2.83 7.27 -0.98
N ALA A 180 -2.32 6.18 -1.53
CA ALA A 180 -2.83 4.84 -1.28
C ALA A 180 -1.97 4.20 -0.18
N VAL A 181 -2.43 4.29 1.07
CA VAL A 181 -1.68 3.83 2.24
C VAL A 181 -1.70 2.30 2.30
N SER A 182 -0.53 1.67 2.30
CA SER A 182 -0.35 0.26 2.62
C SER A 182 -0.89 -0.01 4.03
N TRP A 183 -1.84 -0.93 4.13
CA TRP A 183 -2.64 -1.11 5.33
C TRP A 183 -2.78 -2.58 5.74
N TYR A 184 -2.52 -2.82 7.02
CA TYR A 184 -2.82 -4.05 7.73
C TYR A 184 -3.88 -3.79 8.81
N PRO A 185 -4.72 -4.79 9.15
CA PRO A 185 -5.67 -4.67 10.26
C PRO A 185 -4.98 -4.29 11.59
N PRO A 186 -5.70 -3.64 12.53
CA PRO A 186 -5.13 -3.27 13.82
C PRO A 186 -4.48 -4.45 14.55
N GLY A 187 -3.25 -4.27 15.01
CA GLY A 187 -2.46 -5.31 15.66
C GLY A 187 -1.82 -6.34 14.70
N MET A 188 -2.09 -6.26 13.40
CA MET A 188 -1.40 -7.03 12.35
C MET A 188 -0.33 -6.17 11.65
N LYS A 189 0.58 -6.85 10.95
CA LYS A 189 1.76 -6.27 10.31
C LYS A 189 2.31 -7.19 9.22
N ASP A 190 3.20 -6.68 8.40
CA ASP A 190 4.06 -7.52 7.55
C ASP A 190 5.10 -8.29 8.39
N GLU A 191 5.87 -9.16 7.75
CA GLU A 191 6.82 -10.06 8.41
C GLU A 191 8.03 -9.34 9.05
N ASN A 192 8.36 -8.12 8.60
CA ASN A 192 9.55 -7.37 8.96
C ASN A 192 9.24 -6.04 9.69
N GLY A 193 7.97 -5.67 9.81
CA GLY A 193 7.52 -4.42 10.41
C GLY A 193 6.93 -4.51 11.83
N GLU A 194 6.11 -3.51 12.14
CA GLU A 194 5.25 -3.40 13.33
C GLU A 194 3.85 -2.90 12.89
N PRO A 195 2.78 -3.01 13.70
CA PRO A 195 1.46 -2.54 13.30
C PRO A 195 1.47 -1.02 13.01
N THR A 196 0.73 -0.59 11.99
CA THR A 196 0.77 0.80 11.48
C THR A 196 -0.59 1.53 11.45
N ASP A 197 -1.69 0.85 11.80
CA ASP A 197 -3.04 1.46 11.79
C ASP A 197 -3.16 2.66 12.76
N ASP A 198 -2.35 2.69 13.81
CA ASP A 198 -2.28 3.78 14.79
C ASP A 198 -1.83 5.12 14.18
N ILE A 199 -1.08 5.09 13.08
CA ILE A 199 -0.56 6.29 12.39
C ILE A 199 -1.61 6.92 11.47
N VAL A 200 -2.63 6.16 11.03
CA VAL A 200 -3.61 6.61 10.02
C VAL A 200 -4.32 7.91 10.38
N PRO A 201 -4.79 8.15 11.64
CA PRO A 201 -5.36 9.45 12.01
C PRO A 201 -4.42 10.63 11.75
N LEU A 202 -3.14 10.51 12.09
CA LEU A 202 -2.16 11.58 11.87
C LEU A 202 -1.93 11.84 10.38
N ILE A 203 -1.87 10.78 9.56
CA ILE A 203 -1.72 10.91 8.10
C ILE A 203 -2.93 11.63 7.50
N LEU A 204 -4.14 11.30 7.93
CA LEU A 204 -5.38 11.94 7.49
C LEU A 204 -5.35 13.43 7.80
N GLU A 205 -5.04 13.82 9.04
CA GLU A 205 -4.97 15.23 9.46
C GLU A 205 -3.97 16.03 8.62
N VAL A 206 -2.74 15.52 8.46
CA VAL A 206 -1.71 16.21 7.67
C VAL A 206 -2.09 16.21 6.18
N ALA A 207 -2.65 15.12 5.63
CA ALA A 207 -3.13 15.09 4.25
C ALA A 207 -4.22 16.14 4.01
N HIS A 208 -5.15 16.33 4.95
CA HIS A 208 -6.20 17.34 4.85
C HIS A 208 -5.63 18.75 4.75
N ALA A 209 -4.67 19.08 5.61
CA ALA A 209 -3.98 20.37 5.61
C ALA A 209 -3.30 20.65 4.25
N TYR A 210 -2.89 19.60 3.53
CA TYR A 210 -2.27 19.73 2.20
C TYR A 210 -3.22 19.46 1.03
N HIS A 211 -4.53 19.31 1.27
CA HIS A 211 -5.54 18.90 0.28
C HIS A 211 -5.18 17.63 -0.50
N VAL A 212 -4.47 16.71 0.13
CA VAL A 212 -4.25 15.34 -0.37
C VAL A 212 -5.34 14.44 0.21
N LYS A 213 -5.77 13.45 -0.55
CA LYS A 213 -6.73 12.44 -0.09
C LYS A 213 -6.03 11.12 0.24
N VAL A 214 -6.64 10.32 1.11
CA VAL A 214 -6.10 9.05 1.58
C VAL A 214 -7.07 7.93 1.18
N ALA A 215 -6.58 7.02 0.34
CA ALA A 215 -7.18 5.73 0.02
C ALA A 215 -6.38 4.62 0.72
N PHE A 216 -6.92 3.40 0.73
CA PHE A 216 -6.30 2.26 1.41
C PHE A 216 -5.90 1.19 0.40
N HIS A 217 -4.67 0.70 0.55
CA HIS A 217 -4.10 -0.42 -0.17
C HIS A 217 -4.00 -1.59 0.81
N ILE A 218 -4.99 -2.47 0.76
CA ILE A 218 -5.17 -3.57 1.71
C ILE A 218 -4.19 -4.69 1.36
N GLU A 219 -3.23 -4.90 2.25
CA GLU A 219 -2.19 -5.91 2.11
C GLU A 219 -2.71 -7.34 2.35
N PRO A 220 -1.98 -8.37 1.92
CA PRO A 220 -2.27 -9.74 2.33
C PRO A 220 -1.92 -9.90 3.82
N TYR A 221 -2.95 -10.14 4.63
CA TYR A 221 -2.82 -10.46 6.05
C TYR A 221 -3.26 -11.89 6.33
N LYS A 222 -2.76 -12.46 7.43
CA LYS A 222 -3.08 -13.83 7.85
C LYS A 222 -4.59 -13.96 8.10
N GLY A 223 -5.23 -14.93 7.45
CA GLY A 223 -6.67 -15.17 7.59
C GLY A 223 -7.55 -14.22 6.78
N ARG A 224 -7.00 -13.52 5.77
CA ARG A 224 -7.80 -12.72 4.84
C ARG A 224 -8.78 -13.58 4.05
N ASP A 225 -10.06 -13.28 4.21
CA ASP A 225 -11.21 -13.95 3.59
C ASP A 225 -12.37 -12.93 3.42
N GLU A 226 -13.52 -13.36 2.88
CA GLU A 226 -14.65 -12.47 2.62
C GLU A 226 -15.22 -11.82 3.90
N THR A 227 -15.15 -12.51 5.04
CA THR A 227 -15.74 -12.06 6.30
C THR A 227 -14.84 -11.05 6.99
N SER A 228 -13.55 -11.36 7.10
CA SER A 228 -12.54 -10.44 7.63
C SER A 228 -12.41 -9.20 6.75
N MET A 229 -12.49 -9.32 5.42
CA MET A 229 -12.51 -8.18 4.51
C MET A 229 -13.71 -7.27 4.75
N PHE A 230 -14.93 -7.82 4.90
CA PHE A 230 -16.10 -7.03 5.27
C PHE A 230 -15.87 -6.25 6.59
N ASN A 231 -15.40 -6.94 7.63
CA ASN A 231 -15.16 -6.33 8.93
C ASN A 231 -14.08 -5.23 8.88
N ASN A 232 -13.03 -5.44 8.10
CA ASN A 232 -11.95 -4.47 7.94
C ASN A 232 -12.39 -3.25 7.12
N VAL A 233 -13.16 -3.43 6.04
CA VAL A 233 -13.73 -2.31 5.30
C VAL A 233 -14.69 -1.51 6.17
N LYS A 234 -15.57 -2.20 6.91
CA LYS A 234 -16.44 -1.58 7.90
C LYS A 234 -15.64 -0.77 8.92
N TYR A 235 -14.59 -1.35 9.50
CA TYR A 235 -13.70 -0.67 10.44
C TYR A 235 -13.08 0.60 9.85
N ILE A 236 -12.51 0.51 8.64
CA ILE A 236 -11.89 1.66 7.97
C ILE A 236 -12.91 2.78 7.75
N ILE A 237 -14.12 2.44 7.28
CA ILE A 237 -15.18 3.43 7.01
C ILE A 237 -15.71 4.03 8.32
N GLU A 238 -15.99 3.22 9.34
CA GLU A 238 -16.49 3.72 10.63
C GLU A 238 -15.45 4.59 11.36
N LYS A 239 -14.16 4.20 11.32
CA LYS A 239 -13.10 4.91 12.03
C LYS A 239 -12.60 6.16 11.30
N TYR A 240 -12.54 6.11 9.96
CA TYR A 240 -11.87 7.14 9.16
C TYR A 240 -12.77 7.81 8.11
N GLY A 241 -13.93 7.25 7.79
CA GLY A 241 -14.76 7.65 6.64
C GLY A 241 -15.29 9.09 6.72
N GLU A 242 -15.52 9.61 7.92
CA GLU A 242 -15.99 10.99 8.11
C GLU A 242 -14.87 12.04 7.99
N HIS A 243 -13.61 11.61 7.97
CA HIS A 243 -12.49 12.53 7.88
C HIS A 243 -12.43 13.20 6.49
N PRO A 244 -12.24 14.54 6.38
CA PRO A 244 -12.28 15.25 5.09
C PRO A 244 -11.22 14.79 4.06
N ALA A 245 -10.09 14.25 4.52
CA ALA A 245 -9.08 13.65 3.64
C ALA A 245 -9.40 12.22 3.18
N PHE A 246 -10.40 11.53 3.74
CA PHE A 246 -10.76 10.19 3.31
C PHE A 246 -11.22 10.20 1.85
N TYR A 247 -10.54 9.41 1.01
CA TYR A 247 -10.77 9.44 -0.43
C TYR A 247 -12.08 8.74 -0.80
N ARG A 248 -12.87 9.44 -1.63
CA ARG A 248 -14.02 8.86 -2.33
C ARG A 248 -13.89 9.17 -3.81
N HIS A 249 -14.11 8.16 -4.64
CA HIS A 249 -14.13 8.29 -6.09
C HIS A 249 -15.57 8.42 -6.58
N ARG A 250 -15.78 9.26 -7.60
CA ARG A 250 -17.09 9.44 -8.22
C ARG A 250 -17.32 8.35 -9.25
N THR A 251 -18.32 7.50 -9.05
CA THR A 251 -18.72 6.47 -10.01
C THR A 251 -19.39 7.09 -11.24
N ASN A 252 -19.54 6.29 -12.30
CA ASN A 252 -20.31 6.66 -13.50
C ASN A 252 -21.79 6.96 -13.19
N THR A 253 -22.33 6.42 -12.09
CA THR A 253 -23.69 6.72 -11.60
C THR A 253 -23.77 7.98 -10.74
N GLY A 254 -22.64 8.67 -10.51
CA GLY A 254 -22.55 9.89 -9.72
C GLY A 254 -22.43 9.69 -8.21
N LYS A 255 -22.41 8.44 -7.72
CA LYS A 255 -22.18 8.13 -6.30
C LYS A 255 -20.71 8.39 -5.94
N PHE A 256 -20.45 8.86 -4.73
CA PHE A 256 -19.11 8.96 -4.18
C PHE A 256 -18.86 7.80 -3.23
N LEU A 257 -17.98 6.88 -3.61
CA LEU A 257 -17.68 5.67 -2.85
C LEU A 257 -16.20 5.63 -2.42
N PRO A 258 -15.88 5.12 -1.22
CA PRO A 258 -14.51 4.77 -0.84
C PRO A 258 -13.82 3.92 -1.91
N LEU A 259 -12.52 4.09 -2.13
CA LEU A 259 -11.75 3.23 -3.06
C LEU A 259 -10.70 2.43 -2.30
N PHE A 260 -10.68 1.12 -2.53
CA PHE A 260 -9.76 0.17 -1.91
C PHE A 260 -8.97 -0.59 -2.98
N TYR A 261 -7.65 -0.53 -2.91
CA TYR A 261 -6.78 -1.44 -3.65
C TYR A 261 -6.61 -2.73 -2.85
N VAL A 262 -6.71 -3.89 -3.49
CA VAL A 262 -6.55 -5.19 -2.82
C VAL A 262 -5.31 -5.89 -3.39
N TYR A 263 -4.21 -5.83 -2.64
CA TYR A 263 -2.96 -6.46 -3.05
C TYR A 263 -3.07 -7.98 -3.03
N ASP A 264 -2.50 -8.65 -4.02
CA ASP A 264 -2.57 -10.11 -4.15
C ASP A 264 -3.99 -10.66 -4.02
N SER A 265 -4.98 -9.95 -4.59
CA SER A 265 -6.40 -10.33 -4.55
C SER A 265 -6.67 -11.74 -5.08
N TYR A 266 -5.81 -12.25 -5.96
CA TYR A 266 -5.87 -13.60 -6.53
C TYR A 266 -5.57 -14.73 -5.51
N LEU A 267 -5.10 -14.42 -4.30
CA LEU A 267 -4.92 -15.41 -3.23
C LEU A 267 -6.26 -15.91 -2.66
N LEU A 268 -7.32 -15.12 -2.78
CA LEU A 268 -8.69 -15.52 -2.42
C LEU A 268 -9.45 -15.83 -3.71
N ASN A 269 -10.18 -16.95 -3.76
CA ASN A 269 -10.88 -17.36 -4.97
C ASN A 269 -12.07 -16.45 -5.30
N SER A 270 -12.50 -16.48 -6.56
CA SER A 270 -13.56 -15.61 -7.08
C SER A 270 -14.93 -15.87 -6.45
N GLU A 271 -15.24 -17.09 -6.01
CA GLU A 271 -16.49 -17.41 -5.32
C GLU A 271 -16.58 -16.74 -3.95
N GLN A 272 -15.48 -16.73 -3.19
CA GLN A 272 -15.40 -16.04 -1.90
C GLN A 272 -15.53 -14.54 -2.08
N TRP A 273 -14.82 -13.94 -3.04
CA TRP A 273 -15.00 -12.52 -3.37
C TRP A 273 -16.43 -12.20 -3.79
N ALA A 274 -17.07 -13.05 -4.59
CA ALA A 274 -18.45 -12.84 -5.04
C ALA A 274 -19.46 -12.78 -3.88
N LYS A 275 -19.21 -13.48 -2.75
CA LYS A 275 -20.05 -13.36 -1.55
C LYS A 275 -20.02 -11.96 -0.94
N LEU A 276 -18.91 -11.25 -1.08
CA LEU A 276 -18.69 -9.90 -0.58
C LEU A 276 -19.10 -8.84 -1.60
N LEU A 277 -18.72 -9.00 -2.87
CA LEU A 277 -18.73 -7.92 -3.86
C LEU A 277 -19.88 -7.99 -4.87
N LYS A 278 -20.70 -9.04 -4.89
CA LYS A 278 -21.90 -9.10 -5.75
C LYS A 278 -23.17 -8.75 -4.99
N HIS A 279 -24.11 -8.09 -5.66
CA HIS A 279 -25.43 -7.69 -5.13
C HIS A 279 -26.38 -8.87 -4.82
N THR A 280 -25.95 -10.12 -4.97
CA THR A 280 -26.83 -11.30 -4.97
C THR A 280 -26.83 -12.10 -3.66
N LYS A 281 -26.13 -11.62 -2.62
CA LYS A 281 -25.94 -12.34 -1.35
C LYS A 281 -26.22 -11.43 -0.16
N SER A 282 -26.79 -11.99 0.92
CA SER A 282 -27.10 -11.25 2.15
C SER A 282 -25.85 -10.77 2.92
N SER A 283 -24.69 -11.39 2.68
CA SER A 283 -23.39 -11.00 3.25
C SER A 283 -22.64 -9.94 2.42
N SER A 284 -23.27 -9.44 1.35
CA SER A 284 -22.64 -8.49 0.44
C SER A 284 -22.42 -7.15 1.11
N ILE A 285 -21.35 -6.48 0.72
CA ILE A 285 -21.09 -5.09 1.10
C ILE A 285 -21.84 -4.09 0.22
N ARG A 286 -22.30 -4.55 -0.95
CA ARG A 286 -23.01 -3.72 -1.93
C ARG A 286 -24.34 -3.22 -1.39
N ASP A 287 -24.68 -1.97 -1.73
CA ASP A 287 -25.89 -1.30 -1.26
C ASP A 287 -26.02 -1.19 0.27
N THR A 288 -24.89 -1.26 0.99
CA THR A 288 -24.79 -0.98 2.42
C THR A 288 -24.05 0.35 2.66
N PRO A 289 -24.07 0.90 3.90
CA PRO A 289 -23.23 2.05 4.25
C PRO A 289 -21.72 1.82 4.07
N TYR A 290 -21.30 0.57 3.90
CA TYR A 290 -19.89 0.19 3.74
C TYR A 290 -19.51 -0.12 2.29
N ASP A 291 -20.41 0.13 1.31
CA ASP A 291 -20.12 -0.07 -0.11
C ASP A 291 -18.91 0.77 -0.55
N GLY A 292 -18.20 0.30 -1.57
CA GLY A 292 -16.91 0.83 -1.99
C GLY A 292 -16.53 0.40 -3.40
N ILE A 293 -15.47 0.97 -3.94
CA ILE A 293 -14.86 0.61 -5.21
C ILE A 293 -13.64 -0.26 -4.90
N PHE A 294 -13.68 -1.52 -5.32
CA PHE A 294 -12.64 -2.51 -5.06
C PHE A 294 -11.83 -2.78 -6.32
N ILE A 295 -10.52 -2.53 -6.25
CA ILE A 295 -9.60 -2.66 -7.37
C ILE A 295 -8.71 -3.88 -7.17
N ALA A 296 -8.82 -4.87 -8.05
CA ALA A 296 -8.08 -6.13 -7.99
C ALA A 296 -6.70 -6.04 -8.65
N LEU A 297 -5.72 -6.75 -8.10
CA LEU A 297 -4.40 -6.88 -8.71
C LEU A 297 -4.44 -7.88 -9.87
N LEU A 298 -4.12 -7.42 -11.09
CA LEU A 298 -4.00 -8.25 -12.28
C LEU A 298 -2.53 -8.66 -12.50
N VAL A 299 -2.22 -9.93 -12.26
CA VAL A 299 -0.87 -10.50 -12.45
C VAL A 299 -0.78 -11.32 -13.74
N GLU A 300 -1.63 -12.33 -13.88
CA GLU A 300 -1.71 -13.19 -15.06
C GLU A 300 -2.96 -12.88 -15.88
N GLU A 301 -2.90 -13.11 -17.20
CA GLU A 301 -4.05 -12.89 -18.10
C GLU A 301 -5.30 -13.68 -17.66
N LYS A 302 -5.11 -14.90 -17.15
CA LYS A 302 -6.21 -15.76 -16.70
C LYS A 302 -7.04 -15.13 -15.56
N HIS A 303 -6.43 -14.26 -14.74
CA HIS A 303 -7.11 -13.62 -13.62
C HIS A 303 -8.22 -12.65 -14.09
N LYS A 304 -8.21 -12.19 -15.35
CA LYS A 304 -9.27 -11.32 -15.90
C LYS A 304 -10.67 -11.91 -15.67
N ARG A 305 -10.85 -13.21 -15.93
CA ARG A 305 -12.15 -13.89 -15.75
C ARG A 305 -12.54 -14.01 -14.28
N ASP A 306 -11.57 -14.28 -13.42
CA ASP A 306 -11.80 -14.40 -11.98
C ASP A 306 -12.20 -13.05 -11.37
N ILE A 307 -11.62 -11.95 -11.84
CA ILE A 307 -11.94 -10.58 -11.39
C ILE A 307 -13.41 -10.22 -11.68
N VAL A 308 -13.90 -10.50 -12.89
CA VAL A 308 -15.32 -10.28 -13.25
C VAL A 308 -16.24 -11.21 -12.46
N THR A 309 -15.83 -12.47 -12.29
CA THR A 309 -16.59 -13.46 -11.51
C THR A 309 -16.69 -13.06 -10.05
N ALA A 310 -15.62 -12.49 -9.48
CA ALA A 310 -15.52 -11.98 -8.13
C ALA A 310 -16.37 -10.73 -7.89
N GLY A 311 -16.62 -9.90 -8.91
CA GLY A 311 -17.41 -8.66 -8.76
C GLY A 311 -16.60 -7.43 -8.34
N PHE A 312 -15.30 -7.42 -8.62
CA PHE A 312 -14.47 -6.21 -8.48
C PHE A 312 -14.93 -5.09 -9.42
N ASP A 313 -14.60 -3.85 -9.05
CA ASP A 313 -14.97 -2.64 -9.80
C ASP A 313 -13.85 -2.15 -10.73
N GLY A 314 -12.67 -2.75 -10.66
CA GLY A 314 -11.53 -2.34 -11.44
C GLY A 314 -10.32 -3.23 -11.28
N VAL A 315 -9.28 -2.94 -12.07
CA VAL A 315 -7.99 -3.61 -12.03
C VAL A 315 -6.84 -2.62 -11.90
N TYR A 316 -5.78 -3.03 -11.19
CA TYR A 316 -4.48 -2.35 -11.19
C TYR A 316 -3.34 -3.35 -11.34
N THR A 317 -2.12 -2.86 -11.58
CA THR A 317 -1.01 -3.71 -12.05
C THR A 317 0.21 -3.73 -11.11
N TYR A 318 0.26 -2.83 -10.13
CA TYR A 318 1.27 -2.64 -9.07
C TYR A 318 2.74 -2.59 -9.53
N PHE A 319 3.31 -3.68 -10.01
CA PHE A 319 4.76 -3.83 -10.18
C PHE A 319 5.38 -2.77 -11.10
N ALA A 320 6.42 -2.09 -10.60
CA ALA A 320 7.18 -1.09 -11.36
C ALA A 320 8.01 -1.70 -12.51
N THR A 321 8.27 -3.01 -12.46
CA THR A 321 9.06 -3.72 -13.46
C THR A 321 8.20 -4.11 -14.66
N ASN A 322 8.37 -3.37 -15.76
CA ASN A 322 7.86 -3.75 -17.09
C ASN A 322 8.36 -5.16 -17.46
N GLY A 323 7.42 -6.06 -17.73
CA GLY A 323 7.68 -7.45 -18.10
C GLY A 323 7.69 -8.44 -16.92
N PHE A 324 7.51 -8.00 -15.67
CA PHE A 324 7.49 -8.91 -14.51
C PHE A 324 6.24 -9.81 -14.49
N SER A 325 5.10 -9.25 -14.86
CA SER A 325 3.82 -9.95 -14.93
C SER A 325 3.08 -9.58 -16.22
N TYR A 326 2.00 -10.29 -16.55
CA TYR A 326 1.14 -9.89 -17.67
C TYR A 326 0.58 -8.48 -17.46
N GLY A 327 0.11 -8.18 -16.24
CA GLY A 327 -0.45 -6.87 -15.92
C GLY A 327 0.58 -5.74 -15.94
N SER A 328 1.81 -5.98 -15.48
CA SER A 328 2.86 -4.94 -15.49
C SER A 328 3.57 -4.78 -16.84
N THR A 329 3.21 -5.56 -17.87
CA THR A 329 3.80 -5.43 -19.20
C THR A 329 3.05 -4.37 -20.01
N HIS A 330 3.69 -3.24 -20.31
CA HIS A 330 3.03 -2.07 -20.90
C HIS A 330 2.32 -2.37 -22.24
N ARG A 331 2.87 -3.27 -23.06
CA ARG A 331 2.28 -3.66 -24.36
C ARG A 331 0.90 -4.33 -24.22
N ASN A 332 0.54 -4.79 -23.03
CA ASN A 332 -0.74 -5.44 -22.77
C ASN A 332 -1.80 -4.44 -22.29
N TRP A 333 -1.43 -3.20 -21.95
CA TRP A 333 -2.32 -2.24 -21.30
C TRP A 333 -3.49 -1.81 -22.17
N GLU A 334 -3.31 -1.66 -23.48
CA GLU A 334 -4.42 -1.41 -24.41
C GLU A 334 -5.45 -2.55 -24.36
N SER A 335 -5.00 -3.81 -24.44
CA SER A 335 -5.89 -4.99 -24.33
C SER A 335 -6.53 -5.11 -22.94
N ILE A 336 -5.85 -4.68 -21.88
CA ILE A 336 -6.43 -4.65 -20.53
C ILE A 336 -7.48 -3.55 -20.43
N LYS A 337 -7.25 -2.36 -21.01
CA LYS A 337 -8.24 -1.28 -21.06
C LYS A 337 -9.49 -1.72 -21.81
N THR A 338 -9.36 -2.28 -23.02
CA THR A 338 -10.51 -2.79 -23.78
C THR A 338 -11.30 -3.81 -22.97
N PHE A 339 -10.60 -4.75 -22.31
CA PHE A 339 -11.26 -5.70 -21.41
C PHE A 339 -12.02 -5.01 -20.27
N CYS A 340 -11.46 -3.96 -19.68
CA CYS A 340 -12.11 -3.21 -18.62
C CYS A 340 -13.34 -2.47 -19.12
N GLU A 341 -13.28 -1.83 -20.30
CA GLU A 341 -14.42 -1.16 -20.94
C GLU A 341 -15.55 -2.14 -21.24
N ASP A 342 -15.24 -3.31 -21.83
CA ASP A 342 -16.19 -4.37 -22.14
C ASP A 342 -16.92 -4.91 -20.90
N ASN A 343 -16.32 -4.75 -19.71
CA ASN A 343 -16.84 -5.27 -18.44
C ASN A 343 -17.21 -4.17 -17.44
N ASN A 344 -17.22 -2.90 -17.86
CA ASN A 344 -17.49 -1.74 -17.01
C ASN A 344 -16.62 -1.70 -15.73
N LEU A 345 -15.32 -1.97 -15.89
CA LEU A 345 -14.29 -1.93 -14.86
C LEU A 345 -13.42 -0.67 -15.03
N LEU A 346 -12.92 -0.14 -13.92
CA LEU A 346 -11.85 0.86 -13.96
C LEU A 346 -10.52 0.21 -14.34
N PHE A 347 -9.77 0.83 -15.22
CA PHE A 347 -8.38 0.47 -15.48
C PHE A 347 -7.42 1.48 -14.84
N ILE A 348 -6.65 0.99 -13.86
CA ILE A 348 -5.68 1.77 -13.11
C ILE A 348 -4.27 1.20 -13.31
N PRO A 349 -3.58 1.48 -14.43
CA PRO A 349 -2.21 1.04 -14.61
C PRO A 349 -1.29 1.63 -13.52
N SER A 350 -0.32 0.83 -13.10
CA SER A 350 0.70 1.22 -12.13
C SER A 350 2.03 1.47 -12.83
N VAL A 351 2.56 2.67 -12.66
CA VAL A 351 3.82 3.14 -13.26
C VAL A 351 4.89 3.31 -12.19
N GLY A 352 6.15 3.02 -12.49
CA GLY A 352 7.25 3.22 -11.55
C GLY A 352 8.50 3.82 -12.20
N PRO A 353 9.35 4.50 -11.43
CA PRO A 353 10.53 5.18 -11.96
C PRO A 353 11.69 4.25 -12.34
N GLY A 354 11.62 3.00 -11.87
CA GLY A 354 12.59 1.92 -12.02
C GLY A 354 12.34 0.88 -10.94
N TYR A 355 13.23 -0.09 -10.82
CA TYR A 355 13.16 -1.14 -9.80
C TYR A 355 14.56 -1.66 -9.48
N ILE A 356 14.87 -1.82 -8.20
CA ILE A 356 16.06 -2.54 -7.72
C ILE A 356 15.89 -2.85 -6.24
N ASP A 357 15.86 -4.13 -5.90
CA ASP A 357 15.65 -4.63 -4.55
C ASP A 357 16.83 -5.47 -4.02
N THR A 358 17.97 -5.41 -4.69
CA THR A 358 19.10 -6.31 -4.42
C THR A 358 19.77 -6.09 -3.06
N SER A 359 19.49 -4.98 -2.39
CA SER A 359 19.85 -4.78 -0.97
C SER A 359 19.20 -5.84 -0.08
N ILE A 360 17.91 -6.14 -0.30
CA ILE A 360 17.16 -7.11 0.52
C ILE A 360 16.91 -8.45 -0.19
N ARG A 361 16.94 -8.50 -1.53
CA ARG A 361 16.82 -9.73 -2.34
C ARG A 361 17.99 -9.83 -3.32
N PRO A 362 19.21 -10.19 -2.87
CA PRO A 362 20.41 -10.19 -3.70
C PRO A 362 20.31 -11.06 -4.97
N TRP A 363 19.41 -12.03 -4.97
CA TRP A 363 19.14 -12.97 -6.06
C TRP A 363 18.18 -12.44 -7.13
N ASN A 364 17.53 -11.29 -6.92
CA ASN A 364 16.45 -10.79 -7.77
C ASN A 364 16.90 -9.80 -8.86
N PHE A 365 18.21 -9.73 -9.15
CA PHE A 365 18.80 -8.75 -10.09
C PHE A 365 18.21 -8.77 -11.51
N GLN A 366 17.64 -9.90 -11.95
CA GLN A 366 16.97 -10.03 -13.26
C GLN A 366 15.77 -9.07 -13.44
N ASN A 367 15.16 -8.67 -12.33
CA ASN A 367 14.01 -7.76 -12.32
C ASN A 367 14.42 -6.29 -12.21
N THR A 368 15.71 -6.00 -12.04
CA THR A 368 16.22 -4.63 -12.00
C THR A 368 15.89 -3.88 -13.28
N ARG A 369 15.45 -2.63 -13.13
CA ARG A 369 15.19 -1.68 -14.20
C ARG A 369 15.83 -0.35 -13.83
N ASN A 370 16.90 -0.01 -14.55
CA ASN A 370 17.58 1.26 -14.38
C ASN A 370 16.62 2.41 -14.68
N ARG A 371 16.72 3.50 -13.92
CA ARG A 371 15.84 4.66 -14.10
C ARG A 371 16.14 5.48 -15.37
N ILE A 372 17.34 5.31 -15.94
CA ILE A 372 17.84 5.97 -17.16
C ILE A 372 17.51 7.48 -17.14
N ASN A 373 17.90 8.15 -16.05
CA ASN A 373 17.68 9.59 -15.84
C ASN A 373 16.22 10.03 -16.07
N GLY A 374 15.25 9.20 -15.67
CA GLY A 374 13.82 9.46 -15.78
C GLY A 374 13.15 8.88 -17.03
N LYS A 375 13.91 8.41 -18.04
CA LYS A 375 13.32 7.89 -19.28
C LYS A 375 12.49 6.63 -19.08
N TYR A 376 12.90 5.74 -18.16
CA TYR A 376 12.09 4.58 -17.81
C TYR A 376 10.71 4.99 -17.29
N TYR A 377 10.67 6.01 -16.43
CA TYR A 377 9.44 6.52 -15.84
C TYR A 377 8.54 7.19 -16.88
N GLU A 378 9.12 8.07 -17.71
CA GLU A 378 8.38 8.77 -18.77
C GLU A 378 7.76 7.77 -19.78
N MET A 379 8.46 6.68 -20.10
CA MET A 379 7.92 5.63 -20.96
C MET A 379 6.71 4.92 -20.33
N ALA A 380 6.75 4.63 -19.03
CA ALA A 380 5.62 4.03 -18.32
C ALA A 380 4.42 5.00 -18.27
N LEU A 381 4.67 6.28 -17.98
CA LEU A 381 3.63 7.31 -17.96
C LEU A 381 2.99 7.53 -19.34
N SER A 382 3.78 7.53 -20.40
CA SER A 382 3.28 7.60 -21.80
C SER A 382 2.39 6.41 -22.12
N ALA A 383 2.84 5.19 -21.82
CA ALA A 383 2.07 3.99 -22.11
C ALA A 383 0.74 3.96 -21.33
N ALA A 384 0.72 4.43 -20.08
CA ALA A 384 -0.51 4.51 -19.29
C ALA A 384 -1.51 5.51 -19.89
N LEU A 385 -1.02 6.67 -20.35
CA LEU A 385 -1.82 7.68 -21.01
C LEU A 385 -2.39 7.16 -22.35
N GLU A 386 -1.54 6.57 -23.19
CA GLU A 386 -1.90 6.00 -24.49
C GLU A 386 -2.93 4.87 -24.36
N ALA A 387 -2.83 4.06 -23.31
CA ALA A 387 -3.76 2.99 -23.02
C ALA A 387 -5.12 3.45 -22.46
N GLY A 388 -5.38 4.75 -22.32
CA GLY A 388 -6.68 5.23 -21.86
C GLY A 388 -6.94 5.05 -20.35
N ALA A 389 -5.91 5.15 -19.51
CA ALA A 389 -6.04 4.99 -18.06
C ALA A 389 -7.13 5.88 -17.45
N ASP A 390 -7.95 5.31 -16.57
CA ASP A 390 -8.96 6.09 -15.81
C ASP A 390 -8.28 6.86 -14.66
N ILE A 391 -7.36 6.18 -13.98
CA ILE A 391 -6.51 6.68 -12.91
C ILE A 391 -5.11 6.15 -13.17
N ILE A 392 -4.06 6.94 -12.91
CA ILE A 392 -2.68 6.43 -12.90
C ILE A 392 -2.27 6.22 -11.46
N SER A 393 -1.82 5.01 -11.13
CA SER A 393 -1.19 4.72 -9.83
C SER A 393 0.33 4.72 -9.97
N ILE A 394 1.04 5.27 -8.99
CA ILE A 394 2.49 5.35 -8.96
C ILE A 394 3.00 4.35 -7.94
N THR A 395 3.84 3.44 -8.40
CA THR A 395 4.62 2.50 -7.60
C THR A 395 6.06 3.00 -7.61
N SER A 396 6.47 3.78 -6.61
CA SER A 396 5.76 4.14 -5.38
C SER A 396 6.16 5.54 -4.89
N PHE A 397 5.50 6.07 -3.86
CA PHE A 397 6.04 7.23 -3.16
C PHE A 397 7.36 6.87 -2.47
N ASN A 398 7.36 5.88 -1.57
CA ASN A 398 8.48 5.58 -0.67
C ASN A 398 8.72 4.08 -0.40
N GLU A 399 8.49 3.19 -1.37
CA GLU A 399 8.94 1.78 -1.24
C GLU A 399 10.45 1.68 -1.50
N TRP A 400 11.23 2.04 -0.48
CA TRP A 400 12.69 2.15 -0.56
C TRP A 400 13.36 0.80 -0.78
N HIS A 401 12.79 -0.29 -0.25
CA HIS A 401 13.36 -1.63 -0.35
C HIS A 401 13.42 -2.11 -1.79
N GLU A 402 12.46 -1.70 -2.62
CA GLU A 402 12.37 -2.11 -4.03
C GLU A 402 12.92 -1.07 -5.00
N GLY A 403 13.44 0.05 -4.49
CA GLY A 403 14.03 1.09 -5.32
C GLY A 403 13.03 1.74 -6.28
N THR A 404 11.72 1.70 -5.95
CA THR A 404 10.63 2.24 -6.78
C THR A 404 10.17 3.63 -6.36
N GLN A 405 10.73 4.18 -5.29
CA GLN A 405 10.33 5.45 -4.70
C GLN A 405 10.55 6.65 -5.64
N ILE A 406 9.60 7.59 -5.63
CA ILE A 406 9.76 8.95 -6.20
C ILE A 406 10.08 9.99 -5.13
N GLU A 407 10.03 9.63 -3.85
CA GLU A 407 10.53 10.44 -2.74
C GLU A 407 11.99 10.87 -3.00
N MET A 408 12.35 12.07 -2.55
CA MET A 408 13.69 12.62 -2.76
C MET A 408 14.79 11.72 -2.18
N ALA A 409 15.73 11.31 -3.04
CA ALA A 409 16.95 10.60 -2.65
C ALA A 409 18.20 11.49 -2.83
N ILE A 410 19.22 11.23 -2.03
CA ILE A 410 20.50 11.96 -2.06
C ILE A 410 21.68 11.01 -2.31
N PRO A 411 22.77 11.51 -2.94
CA PRO A 411 24.03 10.78 -2.97
C PRO A 411 24.53 10.50 -1.55
N LYS A 412 24.89 9.25 -1.27
CA LYS A 412 25.53 8.86 -0.01
C LYS A 412 26.52 7.74 -0.25
N THR A 413 27.68 7.90 0.37
CA THR A 413 28.72 6.86 0.44
C THR A 413 28.93 6.52 1.90
N SER A 414 28.79 5.24 2.24
CA SER A 414 29.16 4.68 3.54
C SER A 414 30.03 3.43 3.31
N GLN A 415 29.64 2.28 3.86
CA GLN A 415 30.22 0.98 3.53
C GLN A 415 29.89 0.55 2.09
N THR A 416 28.80 1.08 1.55
CA THR A 416 28.33 0.89 0.17
C THR A 416 28.11 2.26 -0.48
N VAL A 417 28.26 2.34 -1.80
CA VAL A 417 27.85 3.50 -2.59
C VAL A 417 26.37 3.32 -2.96
N TYR A 418 25.50 4.15 -2.40
CA TYR A 418 24.08 4.14 -2.74
C TYR A 418 23.87 4.69 -4.14
N LEU A 419 22.86 4.17 -4.84
CA LEU A 419 22.37 4.80 -6.06
C LEU A 419 21.71 6.14 -5.71
N ASP A 420 21.74 7.05 -6.66
CA ASP A 420 21.19 8.38 -6.52
C ASP A 420 20.55 8.86 -7.84
N TYR A 421 20.13 10.13 -7.86
CA TYR A 421 19.42 10.74 -8.98
C TYR A 421 20.32 11.62 -9.84
N LEU A 422 21.65 11.61 -9.63
CA LEU A 422 22.57 12.43 -10.40
C LEU A 422 22.53 12.08 -11.90
N PRO A 423 22.73 13.07 -12.78
CA PRO A 423 23.10 14.46 -12.50
C PRO A 423 21.91 15.36 -12.11
N HIS A 424 20.71 14.82 -11.93
CA HIS A 424 19.54 15.59 -11.55
C HIS A 424 19.47 15.86 -10.04
N LYS A 425 18.62 16.81 -9.66
CA LYS A 425 18.34 17.12 -8.25
C LYS A 425 17.50 16.02 -7.60
N PRO A 426 17.51 15.90 -6.26
CA PRO A 426 16.66 14.95 -5.52
C PRO A 426 15.16 15.00 -5.87
N VAL A 427 14.66 16.16 -6.28
CA VAL A 427 13.24 16.41 -6.63
C VAL A 427 12.82 15.88 -8.01
N VAL A 428 13.74 15.37 -8.84
CA VAL A 428 13.49 15.12 -10.28
C VAL A 428 12.29 14.22 -10.56
N TYR A 429 12.06 13.16 -9.78
CA TYR A 429 10.93 12.25 -10.03
C TYR A 429 9.59 12.90 -9.70
N LEU A 430 9.54 13.80 -8.71
CA LEU A 430 8.36 14.61 -8.41
C LEU A 430 8.09 15.62 -9.54
N GLU A 431 9.14 16.21 -10.15
CA GLU A 431 9.00 17.09 -11.31
C GLU A 431 8.47 16.35 -12.54
N VAL A 432 8.97 15.12 -12.79
CA VAL A 432 8.44 14.25 -13.85
C VAL A 432 6.98 13.90 -13.58
N THR A 433 6.63 13.50 -12.35
CA THR A 433 5.23 13.22 -11.99
C THR A 433 4.33 14.44 -12.23
N ARG A 434 4.76 15.64 -11.81
CA ARG A 434 4.01 16.89 -12.03
C ARG A 434 3.76 17.16 -13.51
N LYS A 435 4.80 17.02 -14.34
CA LYS A 435 4.70 17.19 -15.80
C LYS A 435 3.63 16.26 -16.38
N TRP A 436 3.69 14.98 -16.03
CA TRP A 436 2.77 13.98 -16.57
C TRP A 436 1.36 14.07 -15.99
N ALA A 437 1.21 14.48 -14.73
CA ALA A 437 -0.10 14.78 -14.14
C ALA A 437 -0.83 15.90 -14.90
N ALA A 438 -0.10 16.91 -15.37
CA ALA A 438 -0.65 17.98 -16.20
C ALA A 438 -1.03 17.49 -17.61
N ILE A 439 -0.17 16.69 -18.25
CA ILE A 439 -0.47 16.07 -19.56
C ILE A 439 -1.73 15.20 -19.46
N PHE A 440 -1.78 14.31 -18.48
CA PHE A 440 -2.91 13.41 -18.23
C PHE A 440 -4.22 14.18 -17.99
N SER A 441 -4.18 15.26 -17.20
CA SER A 441 -5.35 16.12 -16.98
C SER A 441 -5.87 16.77 -18.25
N ASN A 442 -4.99 17.19 -19.15
CA ASN A 442 -5.36 17.86 -20.40
C ASN A 442 -5.96 16.86 -21.40
N GLU A 443 -5.36 15.68 -21.57
CA GLU A 443 -5.92 14.66 -22.46
C GLU A 443 -7.27 14.14 -21.95
N ARG A 444 -7.43 13.93 -20.64
CA ARG A 444 -8.73 13.52 -20.08
C ARG A 444 -9.84 14.54 -20.32
N LYS A 445 -9.55 15.84 -20.34
CA LYS A 445 -10.56 16.87 -20.68
C LYS A 445 -10.99 16.75 -22.13
N ARG A 446 -10.06 16.48 -23.06
CA ARG A 446 -10.36 16.28 -24.48
C ARG A 446 -11.20 15.05 -24.77
N TRP A 447 -11.09 13.99 -23.96
CA TRP A 447 -11.95 12.80 -24.11
C TRP A 447 -13.39 13.01 -23.63
N LEU A 448 -13.63 14.04 -22.82
CA LEU A 448 -14.96 14.37 -22.27
C LEU A 448 -15.70 15.45 -23.09
N GLU A 449 -15.01 16.08 -24.04
CA GLU A 449 -15.55 16.97 -25.09
C GLU A 449 -15.92 16.15 -26.33
#